data_AF-A0A0F2SFH5-F1
#
_entry.id   AF-A0A0F2SFH5-F1
#
_cell.length_a   1.000
_cell.length_b   1.000
_cell.length_c   1.000
_cell.angle_alpha   90.00
_cell.angle_beta   90.00
_cell.angle_gamma   90.00
#
_symmetry.space_group_name_H-M   'P 1'
#
loop_
_entity.id
_entity.type
_entity.pdbx_description
1 polymer ?
#
loop_
_entity_poly.entity_id
_entity_poly.type
_entity_poly.pdbx_seq_one_letter_code
_entity_poly.pdbx_strand_id
1 'polypeptide(L)'
;MAIYLQLSHKYVGYAWVLEACGIFFLGSLLKNRFLVLVGIIVLVLGNMAIPAWSRNENYIAISWLGEALGLFLMGYKLKIPEIRFCGMAVLFLGSIAALGNASGYQMYMAKVFLLNWPSLALLLAVSVSGTIYYLYNRLVLEKEKYVKTGVGVWALILIFVFLTFENMHFFQLHPYKYFLSPEQLSLSLLWMIYAIVLFSWGLKRNIKGMRYAALGLTSVTMIKAFLMDLAHLATIYRIVLFIILGLILLGISFAYQKKQNLFDRGESQ
;
A
#
# COMPACT_ATOMS: atom_id res chain seq x y z
N MET A 1 27.06 -3.57 -40.63
CA MET A 1 26.23 -2.37 -40.82
C MET A 1 25.31 -2.24 -39.61
N ALA A 2 25.89 -1.83 -38.48
CA ALA A 2 25.15 -1.64 -37.23
C ALA A 2 24.37 -0.35 -37.36
N ILE A 3 23.04 -0.45 -37.37
CA ILE A 3 22.15 0.69 -37.25
C ILE A 3 22.38 1.25 -35.84
N TYR A 4 23.33 2.18 -35.72
CA TYR A 4 23.36 3.14 -34.62
C TYR A 4 22.12 4.02 -34.81
N LEU A 5 20.98 3.49 -34.36
CA LEU A 5 19.80 4.29 -34.12
C LEU A 5 20.23 5.32 -33.09
N GLN A 6 20.52 6.53 -33.59
CA GLN A 6 20.84 7.73 -32.84
C GLN A 6 19.56 8.19 -32.12
N LEU A 7 19.03 7.29 -31.28
CA LEU A 7 17.95 7.56 -30.36
C LEU A 7 18.47 8.70 -29.47
N SER A 8 17.76 9.83 -29.46
CA SER A 8 18.05 10.90 -28.51
C SER A 8 18.23 10.27 -27.12
N HIS A 9 19.24 10.69 -26.34
CA HIS A 9 19.69 10.03 -25.11
C HIS A 9 18.56 9.59 -24.14
N LYS A 10 17.39 10.24 -24.21
CA LYS A 10 16.16 9.90 -23.48
C LYS A 10 15.53 8.54 -23.83
N TYR A 11 15.73 8.01 -25.04
CA TYR A 11 15.06 6.81 -25.53
C TYR A 11 15.86 5.51 -25.35
N VAL A 12 17.13 5.61 -24.95
CA VAL A 12 18.03 4.46 -24.81
C VAL A 12 17.52 3.49 -23.76
N GLY A 13 17.07 3.97 -22.60
CA GLY A 13 16.49 3.11 -21.56
C GLY A 13 15.24 2.36 -22.02
N TYR A 14 14.35 3.04 -22.77
CA TYR A 14 13.14 2.42 -23.31
C TYR A 14 13.46 1.36 -24.37
N ALA A 15 14.47 1.60 -25.22
CA ALA A 15 14.94 0.63 -26.20
C ALA A 15 15.48 -0.64 -25.53
N TRP A 16 16.24 -0.51 -24.44
CA TRP A 16 16.76 -1.65 -23.67
C TRP A 16 15.64 -2.47 -23.02
N VAL A 17 14.59 -1.83 -22.52
CA VAL A 17 13.41 -2.55 -22.00
C VAL A 17 12.71 -3.33 -23.11
N LEU A 18 12.54 -2.73 -24.29
CA LEU A 18 11.95 -3.41 -25.45
C LEU A 18 12.80 -4.58 -25.94
N GLU A 19 14.13 -4.43 -25.99
CA GLU A 19 15.07 -5.50 -26.31
C GLU A 19 15.01 -6.64 -25.29
N ALA A 20 14.97 -6.31 -23.99
CA ALA A 20 14.80 -7.30 -22.92
C ALA A 20 13.50 -8.09 -23.10
N CYS A 21 12.38 -7.39 -23.35
CA CYS A 21 11.09 -8.01 -23.62
C CYS A 21 11.14 -8.91 -24.88
N GLY A 22 11.84 -8.49 -25.93
CA GLY A 22 12.01 -9.25 -27.17
C GLY A 22 12.82 -10.54 -26.97
N ILE A 23 13.99 -10.45 -26.33
CA ILE A 23 14.85 -11.59 -25.98
C ILE A 23 14.09 -12.56 -25.06
N PHE A 24 13.34 -12.03 -24.10
CA PHE A 24 12.49 -12.82 -23.23
C PHE A 24 11.37 -13.54 -23.98
N PHE A 25 10.64 -12.85 -24.86
CA PHE A 25 9.57 -13.44 -25.63
C PHE A 25 10.08 -14.58 -26.51
N LEU A 26 11.20 -14.36 -27.20
CA LEU A 26 11.92 -15.38 -27.96
C LEU A 26 12.36 -16.55 -27.08
N GLY A 27 12.99 -16.30 -25.93
CA GLY A 27 13.41 -17.34 -25.00
C GLY A 27 12.23 -18.16 -24.45
N SER A 28 11.11 -17.51 -24.16
CA SER A 28 9.88 -18.14 -23.70
C SER A 28 9.21 -18.96 -24.81
N LEU A 29 9.21 -18.47 -26.05
CA LEU A 29 8.64 -19.15 -27.21
C LEU A 29 9.46 -20.40 -27.56
N LEU A 30 10.78 -20.28 -27.51
CA LEU A 30 11.73 -21.36 -27.81
C LEU A 30 11.98 -22.30 -26.62
N LYS A 31 11.35 -22.07 -25.46
CA LYS A 31 11.59 -22.79 -24.19
C LYS A 31 13.07 -22.85 -23.79
N ASN A 32 13.88 -21.86 -24.19
CA ASN A 32 15.30 -21.83 -23.94
C ASN A 32 15.62 -21.05 -22.65
N ARG A 33 16.07 -21.75 -21.61
CA ARG A 33 16.40 -21.16 -20.30
C ARG A 33 17.49 -20.11 -20.38
N PHE A 34 18.49 -20.28 -21.25
CA PHE A 34 19.59 -19.33 -21.40
C PHE A 34 19.08 -17.97 -21.90
N LEU A 35 18.25 -17.96 -22.95
CA LEU A 35 17.68 -16.73 -23.49
C LEU A 35 16.77 -16.01 -22.47
N VAL A 36 16.04 -16.76 -21.65
CA VAL A 36 15.24 -16.15 -20.56
C VAL A 36 16.14 -15.49 -19.52
N LEU A 37 17.25 -16.11 -19.13
CA LEU A 37 18.23 -15.54 -18.19
C LEU A 37 18.92 -14.30 -18.76
N VAL A 38 19.29 -14.32 -20.04
CA VAL A 38 19.83 -13.14 -20.72
C VAL A 38 18.79 -12.02 -20.75
N GLY A 39 17.54 -12.34 -21.07
CA GLY A 39 16.43 -11.37 -21.02
C GLY A 39 16.23 -10.75 -19.63
N ILE A 40 16.38 -11.53 -18.55
CA ILE A 40 16.36 -11.01 -17.16
C ILE A 40 17.49 -9.99 -16.94
N ILE A 41 18.71 -10.35 -17.32
CA ILE A 41 19.88 -9.47 -17.12
C ILE A 41 19.70 -8.16 -17.89
N VAL A 42 19.28 -8.23 -19.15
CA VAL A 42 19.03 -7.04 -19.98
C VAL A 42 17.89 -6.21 -19.40
N LEU A 43 16.85 -6.84 -18.84
CA LEU A 43 15.76 -6.14 -18.17
C LEU A 43 16.28 -5.35 -16.97
N VAL A 44 17.01 -6.00 -16.05
CA VAL A 44 17.57 -5.37 -14.84
C VAL A 44 18.48 -4.19 -15.21
N LEU A 45 19.41 -4.39 -16.15
CA LEU A 45 20.35 -3.36 -16.59
C LEU A 45 19.64 -2.20 -17.30
N GLY A 46 18.68 -2.50 -18.17
CA GLY A 46 17.89 -1.49 -18.87
C GLY A 46 17.07 -0.65 -17.90
N ASN A 47 16.53 -1.27 -16.85
CA ASN A 47 15.75 -0.59 -15.82
C ASN A 47 16.59 0.31 -14.93
N MET A 48 17.85 -0.05 -14.66
CA MET A 48 18.80 0.83 -13.95
C MET A 48 19.16 2.07 -14.76
N ALA A 49 19.12 1.98 -16.09
CA ALA A 49 19.41 3.12 -16.95
C ALA A 49 18.31 4.19 -16.86
N ILE A 50 17.02 3.82 -16.85
CA ILE A 50 15.89 4.77 -16.88
C ILE A 50 15.98 5.86 -15.79
N PRO A 51 16.19 5.52 -14.50
CA PRO A 51 16.50 6.47 -13.42
C PRO A 51 17.63 7.44 -13.72
N ALA A 52 18.75 6.91 -14.21
CA ALA A 52 19.97 7.69 -14.44
C ALA A 52 19.74 8.80 -15.48
N TRP A 53 18.83 8.59 -16.43
CA TRP A 53 18.54 9.55 -17.50
C TRP A 53 17.39 10.50 -17.18
N SER A 54 16.42 10.09 -16.35
CA SER A 54 15.13 10.79 -16.31
C SER A 54 15.10 12.07 -15.47
N ARG A 55 16.14 12.42 -14.70
CA ARG A 55 16.21 13.56 -13.75
C ARG A 55 15.08 13.66 -12.70
N ASN A 56 14.03 12.84 -12.82
CA ASN A 56 12.85 12.80 -11.96
C ASN A 56 12.86 11.48 -11.19
N GLU A 57 12.87 11.57 -9.87
CA GLU A 57 13.03 10.44 -8.95
C GLU A 57 11.82 9.50 -8.95
N ASN A 58 10.67 9.94 -9.51
CA ASN A 58 9.48 9.11 -9.63
C ASN A 58 9.68 7.90 -10.56
N TYR A 59 10.55 8.03 -11.57
CA TYR A 59 10.83 6.95 -12.51
C TYR A 59 11.58 5.78 -11.87
N ILE A 60 12.28 6.01 -10.76
CA ILE A 60 12.99 4.96 -10.01
C ILE A 60 12.01 3.95 -9.45
N ALA A 61 11.01 4.45 -8.73
CA ALA A 61 9.96 3.63 -8.14
C ALA A 61 9.20 2.86 -9.22
N ILE A 62 8.76 3.53 -10.28
CA ILE A 62 7.98 2.91 -11.37
C ILE A 62 8.77 1.79 -12.06
N SER A 63 10.05 2.04 -12.33
CA SER A 63 10.94 1.05 -12.96
C SER A 63 11.07 -0.20 -12.09
N TRP A 64 11.47 -0.03 -10.82
CA TRP A 64 11.62 -1.17 -9.88
C TRP A 64 10.33 -1.96 -9.69
N LEU A 65 9.17 -1.29 -9.65
CA LEU A 65 7.88 -1.98 -9.56
C LEU A 65 7.56 -2.83 -10.81
N GLY A 66 7.92 -2.35 -12.00
CA GLY A 66 7.79 -3.11 -13.24
C GLY A 66 8.70 -4.35 -13.26
N GLU A 67 9.95 -4.19 -12.80
CA GLU A 67 10.92 -5.28 -12.70
C GLU A 67 10.54 -6.31 -11.64
N ALA A 68 10.01 -5.87 -10.50
CA ALA A 68 9.47 -6.76 -9.47
C ALA A 68 8.43 -7.72 -10.04
N LEU A 69 7.48 -7.19 -10.83
CA LEU A 69 6.47 -8.01 -11.51
C LEU A 69 7.08 -8.94 -12.55
N GLY A 70 8.02 -8.42 -13.36
CA GLY A 70 8.74 -9.20 -14.37
C GLY A 70 9.48 -10.39 -13.77
N LEU A 71 10.33 -10.15 -12.76
CA LEU A 71 11.07 -11.17 -12.02
C LEU A 71 10.14 -12.19 -11.37
N PHE A 72 9.03 -11.75 -10.77
CA PHE A 72 8.06 -12.68 -10.18
C PHE A 72 7.46 -13.63 -11.24
N LEU A 73 7.00 -13.08 -12.37
CA LEU A 73 6.45 -13.87 -13.48
C LEU A 73 7.49 -14.82 -14.09
N MET A 74 8.75 -14.39 -14.17
CA MET A 74 9.86 -15.17 -14.69
C MET A 74 10.26 -16.30 -13.74
N GLY A 75 10.41 -16.02 -12.45
CA GLY A 75 10.66 -17.03 -11.43
C GLY A 75 9.54 -18.06 -11.37
N TYR A 76 8.30 -17.66 -11.66
CA TYR A 76 7.21 -18.61 -11.87
C TYR A 76 7.42 -19.47 -13.12
N LYS A 77 7.63 -18.88 -14.31
CA LYS A 77 7.82 -19.63 -15.57
C LYS A 77 9.00 -20.61 -15.52
N LEU A 78 10.12 -20.20 -14.92
CA LEU A 78 11.32 -21.02 -14.78
C LEU A 78 11.24 -22.04 -13.64
N LYS A 79 10.22 -21.95 -12.78
CA LYS A 79 10.06 -22.73 -11.55
C LYS A 79 11.21 -22.55 -10.55
N ILE A 80 11.82 -21.36 -10.52
CA ILE A 80 12.94 -21.01 -9.65
C ILE A 80 12.41 -20.07 -8.55
N PRO A 81 12.23 -20.53 -7.29
CA PRO A 81 11.71 -19.71 -6.20
C PRO A 81 12.61 -18.52 -5.85
N GLU A 82 13.92 -18.66 -5.99
CA GLU A 82 14.91 -17.62 -5.68
C GLU A 82 14.66 -16.35 -6.51
N ILE A 83 14.35 -16.50 -7.81
CA ILE A 83 14.03 -15.37 -8.68
C ILE A 83 12.72 -14.68 -8.25
N ARG A 84 11.74 -15.44 -7.73
CA ARG A 84 10.51 -14.85 -7.20
C ARG A 84 10.79 -14.04 -5.93
N PHE A 85 11.62 -14.57 -5.02
CA PHE A 85 12.02 -13.84 -3.82
C PHE A 85 12.81 -12.57 -4.14
N CYS A 86 13.70 -12.60 -5.13
CA CYS A 86 14.33 -11.40 -5.67
C CYS A 86 13.27 -10.40 -6.17
N GLY A 87 12.29 -10.84 -6.97
CA GLY A 87 11.19 -9.99 -7.41
C GLY A 87 10.41 -9.32 -6.27
N MET A 88 10.21 -10.02 -5.15
CA MET A 88 9.57 -9.44 -3.96
C MET A 88 10.46 -8.47 -3.21
N ALA A 89 11.77 -8.73 -3.14
CA ALA A 89 12.71 -7.79 -2.57
C ALA A 89 12.70 -6.48 -3.39
N VAL A 90 12.70 -6.59 -4.72
CA VAL A 90 12.56 -5.42 -5.61
C VAL A 90 11.19 -4.75 -5.44
N LEU A 91 10.09 -5.50 -5.27
CA LEU A 91 8.77 -4.92 -4.97
C LEU A 91 8.81 -4.06 -3.70
N PHE A 92 9.43 -4.58 -2.64
CA PHE A 92 9.52 -3.89 -1.37
C PHE A 92 10.36 -2.62 -1.49
N LEU A 93 11.53 -2.69 -2.14
CA LEU A 93 12.39 -1.53 -2.42
C LEU A 93 11.70 -0.50 -3.32
N GLY A 94 11.04 -0.94 -4.38
CA GLY A 94 10.25 -0.07 -5.28
C GLY A 94 9.10 0.62 -4.55
N SER A 95 8.45 -0.09 -3.62
CA SER A 95 7.42 0.48 -2.75
C SER A 95 7.99 1.55 -1.81
N ILE A 96 9.17 1.30 -1.21
CA ILE A 96 9.86 2.30 -0.37
C ILE A 96 10.23 3.53 -1.19
N ALA A 97 10.75 3.35 -2.41
CA ALA A 97 11.04 4.47 -3.29
C ALA A 97 9.77 5.27 -3.63
N ALA A 98 8.65 4.60 -3.93
CA ALA A 98 7.36 5.25 -4.16
C ALA A 98 6.88 6.05 -2.93
N LEU A 99 7.05 5.48 -1.72
CA LEU A 99 6.73 6.13 -0.46
C LEU A 99 7.59 7.37 -0.23
N GLY A 100 8.89 7.30 -0.48
CA GLY A 100 9.80 8.44 -0.36
C GLY A 100 9.41 9.59 -1.28
N ASN A 101 8.99 9.28 -2.51
CA ASN A 101 8.46 10.27 -3.45
C ASN A 101 7.16 10.90 -2.96
N ALA A 102 6.24 10.09 -2.42
CA ALA A 102 4.94 10.56 -1.91
C ALA A 102 5.03 11.37 -0.61
N SER A 103 6.00 11.06 0.26
CA SER A 103 6.22 11.82 1.50
C SER A 103 7.10 13.06 1.30
N GLY A 104 7.78 13.14 0.15
CA GLY A 104 8.87 14.09 -0.08
C GLY A 104 8.50 15.26 -0.98
N TYR A 105 9.55 15.88 -1.53
CA TYR A 105 9.47 17.06 -2.38
C TYR A 105 8.61 16.84 -3.65
N GLN A 106 8.61 15.63 -4.20
CA GLN A 106 7.88 15.32 -5.43
C GLN A 106 6.36 15.50 -5.26
N MET A 107 5.79 15.02 -4.16
CA MET A 107 4.36 15.21 -3.86
C MET A 107 4.05 16.67 -3.54
N TYR A 108 4.91 17.33 -2.78
CA TYR A 108 4.73 18.74 -2.45
C TYR A 108 4.66 19.64 -3.70
N MET A 109 5.44 19.33 -4.74
CA MET A 109 5.44 20.07 -6.02
C MET A 109 4.34 19.64 -7.00
N ALA A 110 3.60 18.57 -6.70
CA ALA A 110 2.51 18.10 -7.54
C ALA A 110 1.33 19.08 -7.51
N LYS A 111 0.87 19.52 -8.68
CA LYS A 111 -0.21 20.51 -8.82
C LYS A 111 -1.59 19.88 -9.09
N VAL A 112 -1.62 18.59 -9.39
CA VAL A 112 -2.84 17.87 -9.78
C VAL A 112 -3.12 16.78 -8.76
N PHE A 113 -4.34 16.78 -8.24
CA PHE A 113 -4.83 15.75 -7.32
C PHE A 113 -4.93 14.39 -8.04
N LEU A 114 -4.52 13.29 -7.38
CA LEU A 114 -4.50 11.89 -7.83
C LEU A 114 -3.69 11.55 -9.09
N LEU A 115 -3.75 12.36 -10.14
CA LEU A 115 -3.07 12.12 -11.43
C LEU A 115 -1.67 12.75 -11.47
N ASN A 116 -0.94 12.63 -10.36
CA ASN A 116 0.46 13.05 -10.27
C ASN A 116 1.40 11.84 -10.18
N TRP A 117 2.69 12.07 -10.41
CA TRP A 117 3.68 10.99 -10.48
C TRP A 117 3.84 10.18 -9.18
N PRO A 118 3.94 10.80 -8.00
CA PRO A 118 3.97 10.05 -6.73
C PRO A 118 2.73 9.18 -6.50
N SER A 119 1.52 9.72 -6.74
CA SER A 119 0.26 8.99 -6.63
C SER A 119 0.23 7.78 -7.56
N LEU A 120 0.65 7.96 -8.81
CA LEU A 120 0.74 6.88 -9.80
C LEU A 120 1.74 5.80 -9.39
N ALA A 121 2.89 6.19 -8.82
CA ALA A 121 3.89 5.22 -8.34
C ALA A 121 3.34 4.37 -7.18
N LEU A 122 2.63 4.98 -6.22
CA LEU A 122 1.98 4.25 -5.13
C LEU A 122 0.84 3.34 -5.62
N LEU A 123 0.00 3.84 -6.53
CA LEU A 123 -1.06 3.03 -7.15
C LEU A 123 -0.47 1.83 -7.92
N LEU A 124 0.66 2.03 -8.60
CA LEU A 124 1.37 0.95 -9.26
C LEU A 124 1.90 -0.06 -8.25
N ALA A 125 2.47 0.39 -7.11
CA ALA A 125 2.95 -0.51 -6.06
C ALA A 125 1.83 -1.36 -5.45
N VAL A 126 0.67 -0.76 -5.20
CA VAL A 126 -0.55 -1.45 -4.78
C VAL A 126 -1.00 -2.47 -5.83
N SER A 127 -1.04 -2.06 -7.10
CA SER A 127 -1.51 -2.90 -8.22
C SER A 127 -0.60 -4.09 -8.45
N VAL A 128 0.73 -3.90 -8.41
CA VAL A 128 1.71 -4.97 -8.56
C VAL A 128 1.63 -5.94 -7.38
N SER A 129 1.54 -5.44 -6.15
CA SER A 129 1.38 -6.27 -4.95
C SER A 129 0.09 -7.11 -5.01
N GLY A 130 -1.03 -6.49 -5.42
CA GLY A 130 -2.30 -7.16 -5.62
C GLY A 130 -2.27 -8.21 -6.73
N THR A 131 -1.57 -7.92 -7.83
CA THR A 131 -1.38 -8.86 -8.95
C THR A 131 -0.57 -10.07 -8.51
N ILE A 132 0.55 -9.86 -7.82
CA ILE A 132 1.39 -10.95 -7.28
C ILE A 132 0.59 -11.80 -6.29
N TYR A 133 -0.16 -11.17 -5.38
CA TYR A 133 -1.04 -11.88 -4.45
C TYR A 133 -2.12 -12.72 -5.16
N TYR A 134 -2.74 -12.17 -6.21
CA TYR A 134 -3.73 -12.88 -7.02
C TYR A 134 -3.11 -14.06 -7.78
N LEU A 135 -1.93 -13.87 -8.37
CA LEU A 135 -1.19 -14.94 -9.06
C LEU A 135 -0.83 -16.07 -8.09
N TYR A 136 -0.45 -15.76 -6.86
CA TYR A 136 -0.22 -16.77 -5.83
C TYR A 136 -1.44 -17.68 -5.57
N ASN A 137 -2.67 -17.13 -5.60
CA ASN A 137 -3.89 -17.91 -5.48
C ASN A 137 -4.13 -18.82 -6.69
N ARG A 138 -3.86 -18.32 -7.90
CA ARG A 138 -4.07 -19.07 -9.15
C ARG A 138 -3.07 -20.20 -9.34
N LEU A 139 -1.85 -20.02 -8.86
CA LEU A 139 -0.71 -20.88 -9.17
C LEU A 139 -0.44 -21.95 -8.09
N VAL A 140 -1.24 -21.97 -7.01
CA VAL A 140 -1.23 -22.99 -5.93
C VAL A 140 0.20 -23.25 -5.39
N LEU A 141 0.96 -22.18 -5.16
CA LEU A 141 2.31 -22.26 -4.60
C LEU A 141 2.25 -22.47 -3.07
N GLU A 142 1.86 -23.67 -2.63
CA GLU A 142 1.62 -23.96 -1.20
C GLU A 142 2.83 -23.74 -0.30
N LYS A 143 4.04 -24.00 -0.82
CA LYS A 143 5.31 -23.82 -0.10
C LYS A 143 5.60 -22.36 0.27
N GLU A 144 4.95 -21.39 -0.36
CA GLU A 144 5.21 -19.95 -0.20
C GLU A 144 4.04 -19.21 0.49
N LYS A 145 3.23 -19.92 1.28
CA LYS A 145 2.05 -19.36 1.96
C LYS A 145 2.34 -18.12 2.82
N TYR A 146 3.44 -18.11 3.55
CA TYR A 146 3.84 -16.98 4.39
C TYR A 146 4.16 -15.73 3.55
N VAL A 147 4.88 -15.94 2.46
CA VAL A 147 5.29 -14.88 1.54
C VAL A 147 4.07 -14.25 0.84
N LYS A 148 3.16 -15.09 0.33
CA LYS A 148 1.86 -14.64 -0.19
C LYS A 148 1.11 -13.78 0.84
N THR A 149 1.03 -14.24 2.09
CA THR A 149 0.34 -13.50 3.15
C THR A 149 1.02 -12.15 3.41
N GLY A 150 2.35 -12.12 3.44
CA GLY A 150 3.15 -10.90 3.55
C GLY A 150 2.87 -9.89 2.44
N VAL A 151 2.86 -10.32 1.17
CA VAL A 151 2.52 -9.42 0.04
C VAL A 151 1.10 -8.86 0.16
N GLY A 152 0.14 -9.68 0.59
CA GLY A 152 -1.23 -9.22 0.82
C GLY A 152 -1.34 -8.18 1.93
N VAL A 153 -0.63 -8.39 3.05
CA VAL A 153 -0.54 -7.40 4.15
C VAL A 153 0.13 -6.12 3.67
N TRP A 154 1.23 -6.24 2.92
CA TRP A 154 1.94 -5.10 2.35
C TRP A 154 1.05 -4.27 1.42
N ALA A 155 0.27 -4.91 0.55
CA ALA A 155 -0.69 -4.23 -0.31
C ALA A 155 -1.73 -3.42 0.48
N LEU A 156 -2.26 -3.98 1.58
CA LEU A 156 -3.21 -3.29 2.46
C LEU A 156 -2.57 -2.08 3.17
N ILE A 157 -1.31 -2.20 3.58
CA ILE A 157 -0.56 -1.08 4.15
C ILE A 157 -0.39 0.03 3.11
N LEU A 158 0.01 -0.33 1.88
CA LEU A 158 0.20 0.64 0.80
C LEU A 158 -1.11 1.36 0.43
N ILE A 159 -2.26 0.67 0.42
CA ILE A 159 -3.56 1.32 0.19
C ILE A 159 -3.84 2.36 1.26
N PHE A 160 -3.65 2.01 2.53
CA PHE A 160 -3.87 2.93 3.64
C PHE A 160 -2.98 4.18 3.55
N VAL A 161 -1.69 3.97 3.25
CA VAL A 161 -0.72 5.06 3.11
C VAL A 161 -1.01 5.94 1.90
N PHE A 162 -1.35 5.34 0.76
CA PHE A 162 -1.80 6.06 -0.43
C PHE A 162 -2.97 6.99 -0.11
N LEU A 163 -4.03 6.47 0.49
CA LEU A 163 -5.21 7.27 0.84
C LEU A 163 -4.88 8.40 1.83
N THR A 164 -3.93 8.17 2.74
CA THR A 164 -3.45 9.18 3.69
C THR A 164 -2.70 10.31 2.97
N PHE A 165 -1.74 9.99 2.10
CA PHE A 165 -1.00 11.02 1.36
C PHE A 165 -1.89 11.78 0.38
N GLU A 166 -2.81 11.12 -0.30
CA GLU A 166 -3.78 11.81 -1.18
C GLU A 166 -4.65 12.79 -0.41
N ASN A 167 -5.09 12.42 0.80
CA ASN A 167 -5.89 13.31 1.63
C ASN A 167 -5.09 14.56 2.01
N MET A 168 -3.85 14.38 2.48
CA MET A 168 -2.98 15.51 2.83
C MET A 168 -2.69 16.39 1.61
N HIS A 169 -2.43 15.80 0.44
CA HIS A 169 -2.20 16.54 -0.80
C HIS A 169 -3.42 17.32 -1.28
N PHE A 170 -4.63 16.74 -1.15
CA PHE A 170 -5.87 17.44 -1.48
C PHE A 170 -6.02 18.75 -0.71
N PHE A 171 -5.75 18.71 0.60
CA PHE A 171 -5.81 19.90 1.46
C PHE A 171 -4.62 20.83 1.28
N GLN A 172 -3.45 20.33 0.85
CA GLN A 172 -2.34 21.16 0.42
C GLN A 172 -2.71 22.01 -0.82
N LEU A 173 -3.43 21.43 -1.78
CA LEU A 173 -3.88 22.14 -2.99
C LEU A 173 -5.02 23.13 -2.72
N HIS A 174 -5.81 22.91 -1.65
CA HIS A 174 -6.96 23.73 -1.27
C HIS A 174 -6.78 24.27 0.16
N PRO A 175 -5.91 25.26 0.39
CA PRO A 175 -5.66 25.76 1.72
C PRO A 175 -6.90 26.47 2.28
N TYR A 176 -7.42 25.98 3.39
CA TYR A 176 -8.54 26.58 4.11
C TYR A 176 -8.06 27.42 5.29
N LYS A 177 -8.57 28.64 5.45
CA LYS A 177 -8.28 29.54 6.59
C LYS A 177 -9.34 29.43 7.69
N TYR A 178 -9.68 28.21 8.12
CA TYR A 178 -10.65 28.02 9.21
C TYR A 178 -9.96 27.66 10.52
N PHE A 179 -10.63 27.95 11.65
CA PHE A 179 -10.15 27.62 13.00
C PHE A 179 -10.06 26.09 13.25
N LEU A 180 -10.93 25.32 12.61
CA LEU A 180 -10.87 23.86 12.56
C LEU A 180 -10.07 23.44 11.33
N SER A 181 -9.07 22.56 11.49
CA SER A 181 -8.34 21.94 10.39
C SER A 181 -9.23 20.88 9.70
N PRO A 182 -9.83 21.16 8.52
CA PRO A 182 -10.72 20.21 7.86
C PRO A 182 -9.95 18.98 7.37
N GLU A 183 -8.64 19.14 7.15
CA GLU A 183 -7.70 18.06 6.83
C GLU A 183 -7.68 16.99 7.93
N GLN A 184 -7.48 17.38 9.19
CA GLN A 184 -7.38 16.39 10.28
C GLN A 184 -8.70 15.65 10.52
N LEU A 185 -9.84 16.34 10.35
CA LEU A 185 -11.16 15.72 10.41
C LEU A 185 -11.34 14.73 9.27
N SER A 186 -11.09 15.15 8.03
CA SER A 186 -11.18 14.27 6.86
C SER A 186 -10.26 13.06 6.96
N LEU A 187 -9.05 13.23 7.47
CA LEU A 187 -8.08 12.16 7.64
C LEU A 187 -8.55 11.13 8.67
N SER A 188 -9.13 11.58 9.79
CA SER A 188 -9.68 10.71 10.83
C SER A 188 -10.91 9.93 10.32
N LEU A 189 -11.79 10.60 9.56
CA LEU A 189 -12.91 9.96 8.86
C LEU A 189 -12.43 8.90 7.86
N LEU A 190 -11.40 9.21 7.08
CA LEU A 190 -10.82 8.29 6.10
C LEU A 190 -10.30 7.03 6.80
N TRP A 191 -9.51 7.18 7.86
CA TRP A 191 -8.97 6.04 8.61
C TRP A 191 -10.08 5.18 9.21
N MET A 192 -11.16 5.80 9.70
CA MET A 192 -12.30 5.08 10.25
C MET A 192 -13.06 4.31 9.17
N ILE A 193 -13.31 4.91 8.00
CA ILE A 193 -13.91 4.23 6.85
C ILE A 193 -13.04 3.05 6.42
N TYR A 194 -11.72 3.25 6.33
CA TYR A 194 -10.78 2.19 5.98
C TYR A 194 -10.83 1.03 6.98
N ALA A 195 -10.86 1.32 8.29
CA ALA A 195 -11.01 0.31 9.33
C ALA A 195 -12.32 -0.48 9.21
N ILE A 196 -13.45 0.19 8.95
CA ILE A 196 -14.76 -0.45 8.75
C ILE A 196 -14.73 -1.39 7.53
N VAL A 197 -14.17 -0.93 6.41
CA VAL A 197 -14.01 -1.75 5.20
C VAL A 197 -13.14 -2.97 5.50
N LEU A 198 -12.01 -2.78 6.19
CA LEU A 198 -11.09 -3.86 6.54
C LEU A 198 -11.73 -4.89 7.49
N PHE A 199 -12.51 -4.42 8.49
CA PHE A 199 -13.24 -5.27 9.42
C PHE A 199 -14.32 -6.08 8.70
N SER A 200 -15.14 -5.41 7.88
CA SER A 200 -16.24 -6.02 7.13
C SER A 200 -15.72 -7.08 6.16
N TRP A 201 -14.63 -6.78 5.46
CA TRP A 201 -13.98 -7.74 4.57
C TRP A 201 -13.34 -8.89 5.36
N GLY A 202 -12.67 -8.61 6.47
CA GLY A 202 -12.12 -9.61 7.38
C GLY A 202 -13.19 -10.57 7.92
N LEU A 203 -14.38 -10.06 8.23
CA LEU A 203 -15.54 -10.86 8.64
C LEU A 203 -16.05 -11.72 7.48
N LYS A 204 -16.31 -11.13 6.31
CA LYS A 204 -16.81 -11.84 5.12
C LYS A 204 -15.90 -12.97 4.66
N ARG A 205 -14.57 -12.83 4.84
CA ARG A 205 -13.57 -13.83 4.43
C ARG A 205 -13.08 -14.70 5.59
N ASN A 206 -13.61 -14.54 6.80
CA ASN A 206 -13.17 -15.24 8.02
C ASN A 206 -11.67 -15.11 8.32
N ILE A 207 -11.06 -13.96 7.99
CA ILE A 207 -9.63 -13.69 8.22
C ILE A 207 -9.46 -12.96 9.55
N LYS A 208 -9.04 -13.70 10.59
CA LYS A 208 -8.86 -13.15 11.95
C LYS A 208 -7.92 -11.94 11.98
N GLY A 209 -6.81 -12.01 11.25
CA GLY A 209 -5.80 -10.94 11.19
C GLY A 209 -6.34 -9.59 10.69
N MET A 210 -7.18 -9.59 9.66
CA MET A 210 -7.79 -8.34 9.15
C MET A 210 -8.72 -7.69 10.18
N ARG A 211 -9.44 -8.50 10.96
CA ARG A 211 -10.31 -8.01 12.03
C ARG A 211 -9.51 -7.37 13.16
N TYR A 212 -8.42 -8.01 13.59
CA TYR A 212 -7.55 -7.44 14.62
C TYR A 212 -6.84 -6.17 14.14
N ALA A 213 -6.38 -6.15 12.88
CA ALA A 213 -5.81 -4.93 12.28
C ALA A 213 -6.83 -3.79 12.23
N ALA A 214 -8.08 -4.08 11.84
CA ALA A 214 -9.14 -3.09 11.81
C ALA A 214 -9.51 -2.58 13.21
N LEU A 215 -9.60 -3.46 14.21
CA LEU A 215 -9.82 -3.08 15.60
C LEU A 215 -8.67 -2.21 16.14
N GLY A 216 -7.42 -2.59 15.85
CA GLY A 216 -6.24 -1.81 16.21
C GLY A 216 -6.25 -0.42 15.57
N LEU A 217 -6.54 -0.33 14.27
CA LEU A 217 -6.66 0.95 13.57
C LEU A 217 -7.80 1.80 14.14
N THR A 218 -8.95 1.18 14.47
CA THR A 218 -10.07 1.87 15.11
C THR A 218 -9.67 2.48 16.45
N SER A 219 -8.96 1.71 17.29
CA SER A 219 -8.42 2.21 18.56
C SER A 219 -7.46 3.39 18.34
N VAL A 220 -6.56 3.29 17.35
CA VAL A 220 -5.64 4.39 17.00
C VAL A 220 -6.41 5.63 16.53
N THR A 221 -7.43 5.47 15.69
CA THR A 221 -8.27 6.59 15.24
C THR A 221 -9.03 7.26 16.37
N MET A 222 -9.58 6.47 17.30
CA MET A 222 -10.24 7.00 18.49
C MET A 222 -9.25 7.79 19.33
N ILE A 223 -8.09 7.21 19.67
CA ILE A 223 -7.07 7.90 20.47
C ILE A 223 -6.62 9.19 19.77
N LYS A 224 -6.41 9.16 18.45
CA LYS A 224 -6.06 10.35 17.66
C LYS A 224 -7.14 11.43 17.75
N ALA A 225 -8.40 11.06 17.55
CA ALA A 225 -9.54 11.99 17.62
C ALA A 225 -9.65 12.59 19.03
N PHE A 226 -9.58 11.76 20.08
CA PHE A 226 -9.53 12.25 21.47
C PHE A 226 -8.36 13.21 21.67
N LEU A 227 -7.13 12.86 21.27
CA LEU A 227 -5.98 13.73 21.50
C LEU A 227 -6.07 15.05 20.71
N MET A 228 -6.50 15.04 19.45
CA MET A 228 -6.62 16.24 18.63
C MET A 228 -7.82 17.10 19.03
N ASP A 229 -9.00 16.50 19.22
CA ASP A 229 -10.21 17.22 19.58
C ASP A 229 -10.10 17.78 21.01
N LEU A 230 -9.56 17.02 21.98
CA LEU A 230 -9.36 17.53 23.32
C LEU A 230 -8.16 18.48 23.44
N ALA A 231 -7.12 18.37 22.61
CA ALA A 231 -5.98 19.31 22.67
C ALA A 231 -6.41 20.76 22.41
N HIS A 232 -7.42 20.99 21.57
CA HIS A 232 -7.94 22.32 21.27
C HIS A 232 -8.95 22.83 22.31
N LEU A 233 -9.45 21.98 23.20
CA LEU A 233 -10.37 22.36 24.27
C LEU A 233 -9.61 22.88 25.50
N ALA A 234 -10.12 23.97 26.09
CA ALA A 234 -9.59 24.45 27.36
C ALA A 234 -9.65 23.33 28.42
N THR A 235 -8.64 23.27 29.29
CA THR A 235 -8.44 22.18 30.27
C THR A 235 -9.70 21.84 31.08
N ILE A 236 -10.52 22.85 31.41
CA ILE A 236 -11.77 22.64 32.14
C ILE A 236 -12.79 21.79 31.37
N TYR A 237 -12.95 22.02 30.07
CA TYR A 237 -13.88 21.25 29.23
C TYR A 237 -13.42 19.81 29.05
N ARG A 238 -12.10 19.57 28.98
CA ARG A 238 -11.55 18.22 28.95
C ARG A 238 -11.90 17.42 30.20
N ILE A 239 -11.70 18.03 31.38
CA ILE A 239 -12.00 17.39 32.67
C ILE A 239 -13.49 17.03 32.75
N VAL A 240 -14.38 17.98 32.41
CA VAL A 240 -15.83 17.76 32.41
C VAL A 240 -16.23 16.65 31.43
N LEU A 241 -15.67 16.63 30.22
CA LEU A 241 -15.93 15.57 29.23
C LEU A 241 -15.52 14.19 29.75
N PHE A 242 -14.34 14.05 30.37
CA PHE A 242 -13.92 12.77 30.95
C PHE A 242 -14.81 12.31 32.10
N ILE A 243 -15.28 13.23 32.96
CA ILE A 243 -16.22 12.90 34.03
C ILE A 243 -17.54 12.39 33.44
N ILE A 244 -18.13 13.12 32.49
CA ILE A 244 -19.38 12.73 31.83
C ILE A 244 -19.21 11.36 31.14
N LEU A 245 -18.12 11.18 30.40
CA LEU A 245 -17.84 9.93 29.67
C LEU A 245 -17.65 8.75 30.64
N GLY A 246 -16.94 8.96 31.76
CA GLY A 246 -16.79 7.97 32.82
C GLY A 246 -18.12 7.58 33.47
N LEU A 247 -18.99 8.55 33.76
CA LEU A 247 -20.33 8.29 34.31
C LEU A 247 -21.20 7.50 33.32
N ILE A 248 -21.13 7.83 32.02
CA ILE A 248 -21.83 7.08 30.96
C ILE A 248 -21.34 5.63 30.91
N LEU A 249 -20.03 5.40 30.91
CA LEU A 249 -19.44 4.06 30.87
C LEU A 249 -19.82 3.22 32.10
N LEU A 250 -19.81 3.83 33.29
CA LEU A 250 -20.29 3.20 34.51
C LEU A 250 -21.78 2.82 34.38
N GLY A 251 -22.61 3.74 33.87
CA GLY A 251 -24.03 3.49 33.61
C GLY A 251 -24.25 2.31 32.65
N ILE A 252 -23.49 2.24 31.55
CA ILE A 252 -23.56 1.12 30.59
C ILE A 252 -23.12 -0.19 31.25
N SER A 253 -22.03 -0.18 32.02
CA SER A 253 -21.53 -1.35 32.75
C SER A 253 -22.60 -1.91 33.70
N PHE A 254 -23.22 -1.04 34.51
CA PHE A 254 -24.30 -1.42 35.42
C PHE A 254 -25.54 -1.95 34.67
N ALA A 255 -25.92 -1.31 33.57
CA ALA A 255 -27.05 -1.77 32.75
C ALA A 255 -26.80 -3.17 32.16
N TYR A 256 -25.57 -3.43 31.71
CA TYR A 256 -25.18 -4.72 31.16
C TYR A 256 -25.15 -5.81 32.24
N GLN A 257 -24.55 -5.51 33.41
CA GLN A 257 -24.52 -6.42 34.56
C GLN A 257 -25.92 -6.77 35.05
N LYS A 258 -26.82 -5.78 35.14
CA LYS A 258 -28.22 -6.00 35.54
C LYS A 258 -28.93 -6.95 34.57
N LYS A 259 -28.69 -6.82 33.27
CA LYS A 259 -29.31 -7.66 32.24
C LYS A 259 -28.76 -9.10 32.27
N GLN A 260 -27.47 -9.28 32.54
CA GLN A 260 -26.87 -10.60 32.69
C GLN A 260 -27.39 -11.34 33.94
N ASN A 261 -27.47 -10.63 35.09
CA ASN A 261 -28.04 -11.17 36.32
C ASN A 261 -29.53 -11.56 36.20
N LEU A 262 -30.27 -10.89 35.30
CA LEU A 262 -31.66 -11.23 34.97
C LEU A 262 -31.77 -12.47 34.09
N PHE A 263 -30.80 -12.71 33.21
CA PHE A 263 -30.75 -13.89 32.33
C PHE A 263 -30.40 -15.15 33.12
N ASP A 264 -29.40 -15.09 34.00
CA ASP A 264 -28.97 -16.24 34.84
C ASP A 264 -30.04 -16.72 35.84
N ARG A 265 -30.93 -15.81 36.28
CA ARG A 265 -32.08 -16.15 37.14
C ARG A 265 -33.25 -16.80 36.41
N GLY A 266 -33.33 -16.67 35.08
CA GLY A 266 -34.40 -17.25 34.26
C GLY A 266 -34.13 -18.69 33.81
N GLU A 267 -32.87 -19.12 33.76
CA GLU A 267 -32.47 -20.49 33.40
C GLU A 267 -32.39 -21.44 34.61
N SER A 268 -32.54 -20.92 35.83
CA SER A 268 -32.52 -21.70 37.09
C SER A 268 -33.91 -22.04 37.65
N GLN A 269 -34.97 -21.82 36.86
CA GLN A 269 -36.36 -22.26 37.12
C GLN A 269 -36.79 -23.30 36.08
#